data_AF-A0A1Q8RTZ2-F1
#
_entry.id   AF-A0A1Q8RTZ2-F1
#
_cell.length_a   1.000
_cell.length_b   1.000
_cell.length_c   1.000
_cell.angle_alpha   90.00
_cell.angle_beta   90.00
_cell.angle_gamma   90.00
#
_symmetry.space_group_name_H-M   'P 1'
#
loop_
_entity.id
_entity.type
_entity.pdbx_description
1 polymer ?
#
loop_
_entity_poly.entity_id
_entity_poly.type
_entity_poly.pdbx_seq_one_letter_code
_entity_poly.pdbx_strand_id
1 'polypeptide(L)' 'MVNLACTWKHQERLDEAIQLLEDCVCRREAVFGADHPDTVSCASAVAEWRLEIEATR' A
#
# COMPACT_ATOMS: atom_id res chain seq x y z
N MET A 1 -5.09 7.63 4.55
CA MET A 1 -5.05 6.17 4.33
C MET A 1 -3.63 5.61 4.44
N VAL A 2 -2.62 6.22 3.81
CA VAL A 2 -1.19 5.83 3.99
C VAL A 2 -0.77 5.81 5.47
N ASN A 3 -1.10 6.85 6.24
CA ASN A 3 -0.77 6.91 7.68
C ASN A 3 -1.35 5.75 8.50
N LEU A 4 -2.55 5.28 8.14
CA LEU A 4 -3.19 4.15 8.81
C LEU A 4 -2.48 2.84 8.45
N ALA A 5 -2.15 2.65 7.18
CA ALA A 5 -1.38 1.50 6.71
C ALA A 5 0.01 1.43 7.39
N CYS A 6 0.71 2.56 7.52
CA CYS A 6 1.99 2.60 8.26
C CYS A 6 1.81 2.23 9.75
N THR A 7 0.71 2.67 10.36
CA THR A 7 0.40 2.31 11.75
C THR A 7 0.17 0.81 11.89
N TRP A 8 -0.56 0.19 10.96
CA TRP A 8 -0.80 -1.25 10.94
C TRP A 8 0.48 -2.05 10.66
N LYS A 9 1.36 -1.57 9.78
CA LYS A 9 2.71 -2.15 9.58
C LYS A 9 3.48 -2.19 10.90
N HIS A 10 3.48 -1.09 11.67
CA HIS A 10 4.13 -1.06 12.99
C HIS A 10 3.47 -1.96 14.05
N GLN A 11 2.22 -2.36 13.84
CA GLN A 11 1.51 -3.32 14.69
C GLN A 11 1.67 -4.76 14.21
N GLU A 12 2.64 -5.04 13.32
CA GLU A 12 2.86 -6.36 12.71
C GLU A 12 1.66 -6.88 11.89
N ARG A 13 0.74 -5.99 11.52
CA ARG A 13 -0.44 -6.28 10.69
C ARG A 13 -0.15 -5.94 9.23
N LEU A 14 0.94 -6.49 8.70
CA LEU A 14 1.47 -6.11 7.39
C LEU A 14 0.52 -6.51 6.24
N ASP A 15 -0.11 -7.69 6.31
CA ASP A 15 -1.10 -8.14 5.32
C ASP A 15 -2.29 -7.16 5.22
N GLU A 16 -2.85 -6.76 6.36
CA GLU A 16 -3.98 -5.82 6.42
C GLU A 16 -3.57 -4.41 5.94
N ALA A 17 -2.34 -3.99 6.24
CA ALA A 17 -1.77 -2.74 5.78
C ALA A 17 -1.64 -2.70 4.24
N ILE A 18 -1.21 -3.81 3.64
CA ILE A 18 -1.10 -3.97 2.19
C ILE A 18 -2.47 -3.92 1.53
N GLN A 19 -3.45 -4.69 2.05
CA GLN A 19 -4.82 -4.70 1.50
C GLN A 19 -5.44 -3.28 1.48
N LEU A 20 -5.25 -2.52 2.57
CA LEU A 20 -5.72 -1.13 2.62
C LEU A 20 -5.06 -0.25 1.57
N LEU A 21 -3.75 -0.40 1.33
CA LEU A 21 -3.04 0.38 0.32
C LEU A 21 -3.44 -0.03 -1.11
N GLU A 22 -3.71 -1.30 -1.36
CA GLU A 22 -4.19 -1.79 -2.67
C GLU A 22 -5.55 -1.17 -3.01
N ASP A 23 -6.48 -1.17 -2.07
CA ASP A 23 -7.77 -0.48 -2.22
C ASP A 23 -7.58 1.01 -2.51
N CYS A 24 -6.58 1.63 -1.87
CA CYS A 24 -6.25 3.02 -2.11
C CYS A 24 -5.67 3.27 -3.50
N VAL A 25 -4.83 2.37 -4.01
CA VAL A 25 -4.28 2.45 -5.37
C VAL A 25 -5.43 2.35 -6.37
N CYS A 26 -6.28 1.33 -6.26
CA CYS A 26 -7.43 1.15 -7.15
C CYS A 26 -8.36 2.37 -7.17
N ARG A 27 -8.68 2.94 -6.01
CA ARG A 27 -9.53 4.14 -5.91
C ARG A 27 -8.87 5.38 -6.50
N ARG A 28 -7.57 5.57 -6.27
CA ARG A 28 -6.84 6.72 -6.79
C ARG A 28 -6.59 6.61 -8.29
N GLU A 29 -6.29 5.42 -8.78
CA GLU A 29 -6.16 5.15 -10.20
C GLU A 29 -7.45 5.44 -10.95
N ALA A 30 -8.61 5.06 -10.40
CA ALA A 30 -9.90 5.34 -11.00
C ALA A 30 -10.25 6.84 -11.08
N VAL A 31 -9.72 7.67 -10.17
CA VAL A 31 -10.05 9.11 -10.08
C VAL A 31 -8.99 9.99 -10.74
N PHE A 32 -7.71 9.67 -10.53
CA PHE A 32 -6.57 10.50 -10.91
C PHE A 32 -5.70 9.87 -12.00
N GLY A 33 -5.88 8.57 -12.28
CA GLY A 33 -5.03 7.80 -13.19
C GLY A 33 -3.83 7.14 -12.48
N ALA A 34 -3.22 6.19 -13.20
CA ALA A 34 -2.10 5.40 -12.71
C ALA A 34 -0.84 6.24 -12.49
N ASP A 35 -0.61 7.25 -13.34
CA ASP A 35 0.58 8.11 -13.31
C ASP A 35 0.53 9.23 -12.27
N HIS A 36 -0.59 9.37 -11.55
CA HIS A 36 -0.70 10.39 -10.53
C HIS A 36 0.30 10.13 -9.39
N PRO A 37 1.05 11.14 -8.91
CA PRO A 37 2.08 10.94 -7.89
C PRO A 37 1.61 10.19 -6.65
N ASP A 38 0.38 10.45 -6.20
CA ASP A 38 -0.20 9.76 -5.04
C ASP A 38 -0.53 8.28 -5.31
N THR A 39 -0.93 7.95 -6.55
CA THR A 39 -1.19 6.57 -6.97
C THR A 39 0.13 5.80 -7.02
N VAL A 40 1.15 6.38 -7.66
CA VAL A 40 2.50 5.81 -7.75
C VAL A 40 3.11 5.61 -6.36
N SER A 41 3.02 6.61 -5.48
CA SER A 41 3.56 6.50 -4.12
C SER A 41 2.92 5.35 -3.34
N CYS A 42 1.62 5.14 -3.48
CA CYS A 42 0.93 4.02 -2.83
C CYS A 42 1.27 2.67 -3.46
N ALA A 43 1.37 2.61 -4.79
CA ALA A 43 1.75 1.38 -5.51
C ALA A 43 3.17 0.94 -5.15
N SER A 44 4.11 1.88 -5.04
CA SER A 44 5.48 1.61 -4.60
C SER A 44 5.53 1.04 -3.18
N ALA A 45 4.73 1.59 -2.25
CA ALA A 45 4.66 1.06 -0.88
C ALA A 45 4.08 -0.36 -0.84
N VAL A 46 3.04 -0.64 -1.64
CA VAL A 46 2.50 -2.01 -1.78
C VAL A 46 3.56 -2.99 -2.29
N ALA A 47 4.32 -2.59 -3.33
CA ALA A 47 5.36 -3.44 -3.91
C ALA A 47 6.48 -3.74 -2.90
N GLU A 48 6.96 -2.73 -2.17
CA GLU A 48 7.98 -2.88 -1.13
C GLU A 48 7.51 -3.84 -0.02
N TRP A 49 6.30 -3.65 0.48
CA TRP A 49 5.81 -4.42 1.62
C TRP A 49 5.44 -5.86 1.26
N ARG A 50 5.01 -6.11 0.02
CA ARG A 50 4.82 -7.48 -0.48
C ARG A 50 6.13 -8.27 -0.51
N LEU A 51 7.23 -7.63 -0.90
CA LEU A 51 8.56 -8.26 -0.85
C LEU A 51 8.99 -8.55 0.60
N GLU A 52 8.65 -7.68 1.54
CA GLU A 52 8.92 -7.89 2.97
C GLU A 52 8.13 -9.07 3.55
N ILE A 53 6.85 -9.21 3.20
CA ILE A 53 6.05 -10.39 3.57
C ILE A 53 6.66 -11.67 3.00
N GLU A 54 7.03 -11.66 1.71
CA GLU A 54 7.60 -12.83 1.05
C GLU A 54 8.97 -13.21 1.63
N ALA A 55 9.78 -12.24 2.05
CA ALA A 55 11.07 -12.47 2.70
C ALA A 55 10.95 -12.97 4.15
N THR A 56 9.82 -12.71 4.81
CA THR A 56 9.58 -13.10 6.21
C THR A 56 8.88 -14.47 6.33
N ARG A 57 8.45 -15.03 5.19
CA ARG A 57 7.71 -16.29 5.11
C ARG A 57 8.60 -17.48 4.73
#